data_AF-A0A382HHH9-F1
#
_entry.id   AF-A0A382HHH9-F1
#
_cell.length_a   1.000
_cell.length_b   1.000
_cell.length_c   1.000
_cell.angle_alpha   90.00
_cell.angle_beta   90.00
_cell.angle_gamma   90.00
#
_symmetry.space_group_name_H-M   'P 1'
#
loop_
_entity.id
_entity.type
_entity.pdbx_description
1 polymer ?
#
loop_
_entity_poly.entity_id
_entity_poly.type
_entity_poly.pdbx_seq_one_letter_code
_entity_poly.pdbx_strand_id
1 'polypeptide(L)'
;MKFLFDLGGVFFDWNPHHFFKDIFSDSADLEYFLSSVCNDEWNIKQDAGRITKTAEEELIPKFPQYEEQIKLYYPNHRKMIKKVFAESIDVLHELKEKNYSSYVLSNWSAETFVGMTDDYPFL
;
A
#
# COMPACT_ATOMS: atom_id res chain seq x y z
N MET A 1 -11.36 14.05 -24.08
CA MET A 1 -11.04 12.67 -23.65
C MET A 1 -10.81 12.68 -22.14
N LYS A 2 -11.08 11.57 -21.46
CA LYS A 2 -10.89 11.44 -20.01
C LYS A 2 -9.96 10.26 -19.75
N PHE A 3 -9.08 10.41 -18.78
CA PHE A 3 -8.15 9.37 -18.35
C PHE A 3 -8.41 9.01 -16.90
N LEU A 4 -8.29 7.72 -16.60
CA LEU A 4 -8.48 7.17 -15.27
C LEU A 4 -7.22 6.40 -14.90
N PHE A 5 -6.65 6.72 -13.75
CA PHE A 5 -5.44 6.10 -13.24
C PHE A 5 -5.74 5.31 -11.97
N ASP A 6 -5.16 4.12 -11.87
CA ASP A 6 -4.94 3.51 -10.56
C ASP A 6 -3.73 4.16 -9.87
N LEU A 7 -3.50 3.84 -8.60
CA LEU A 7 -2.36 4.29 -7.82
C LEU A 7 -1.28 3.22 -7.72
N GLY A 8 -1.65 2.01 -7.30
CA GLY A 8 -0.72 0.89 -7.12
C GLY A 8 -0.22 0.34 -8.45
N GLY A 9 1.09 0.16 -8.60
CA GLY A 9 1.68 -0.32 -9.87
C GLY A 9 1.61 0.68 -11.03
N VAL A 10 0.94 1.82 -10.84
CA VAL A 10 0.85 2.92 -11.82
C VAL A 10 1.68 4.11 -11.37
N PHE A 11 1.43 4.65 -10.17
CA PHE A 11 2.22 5.73 -9.60
C PHE A 11 3.16 5.26 -8.49
N PHE A 12 2.79 4.21 -7.77
CA PHE A 12 3.53 3.76 -6.59
C PHE A 12 4.00 2.30 -6.73
N ASP A 13 5.28 2.08 -6.46
CA ASP A 13 5.89 0.76 -6.24
C ASP A 13 5.67 0.33 -4.79
N TRP A 14 4.45 -0.10 -4.49
CA TRP A 14 4.06 -0.56 -3.15
C TRP A 14 4.26 -2.07 -3.02
N ASN A 15 5.01 -2.48 -2.00
CA ASN A 15 5.20 -3.88 -1.65
C ASN A 15 5.60 -4.02 -0.16
N PRO A 16 4.91 -4.85 0.65
CA PRO A 16 5.25 -5.05 2.07
C PRO A 16 6.69 -5.51 2.32
N HIS A 17 7.29 -6.27 1.40
CA HIS A 17 8.68 -6.71 1.50
C HIS A 17 9.65 -5.53 1.60
N HIS A 18 9.31 -4.36 1.05
CA HIS A 18 10.20 -3.19 1.11
C HIS A 18 10.47 -2.71 2.53
N PHE A 19 9.49 -2.84 3.42
CA PHE A 19 9.62 -2.48 4.83
C PHE A 19 10.05 -3.67 5.68
N PHE A 20 9.40 -4.83 5.50
CA PHE A 20 9.59 -5.95 6.42
C PHE A 20 10.91 -6.70 6.25
N LYS A 21 11.60 -6.57 5.11
CA LYS A 21 12.95 -7.13 4.93
C LYS A 21 13.97 -6.66 5.99
N ASP A 22 13.76 -5.49 6.57
CA ASP A 22 14.65 -4.90 7.58
C ASP A 22 14.15 -5.21 9.02
N ILE A 23 12.98 -5.81 9.15
CA ILE A 23 12.37 -6.23 10.43
C ILE A 23 12.72 -7.68 10.76
N PHE A 24 12.76 -8.55 9.74
CA PHE A 24 13.06 -9.96 9.89
C PHE A 24 14.54 -10.24 9.60
N SER A 25 15.18 -11.05 10.45
CA SER A 25 16.57 -11.49 10.25
C SER A 25 16.68 -12.74 9.36
N ASP A 26 15.64 -13.56 9.31
CA ASP A 26 15.53 -14.74 8.45
C ASP A 26 14.56 -14.46 7.30
N SER A 27 15.03 -14.64 6.07
CA SER A 27 14.20 -14.50 4.88
C SER A 27 13.06 -15.51 4.86
N ALA A 28 13.26 -16.74 5.33
CA ALA A 28 12.19 -17.74 5.31
C ALA A 28 11.03 -17.35 6.23
N ASP A 29 11.34 -16.73 7.37
CA ASP A 29 10.34 -16.23 8.33
C ASP A 29 9.59 -15.02 7.76
N LEU A 30 10.28 -14.11 7.08
CA LEU A 30 9.65 -13.01 6.33
C LEU A 30 8.67 -13.54 5.27
N GLU A 31 9.12 -14.49 4.44
CA GLU A 31 8.28 -15.07 3.39
C GLU A 31 7.06 -15.76 4.00
N TYR A 32 7.22 -16.49 5.12
CA TYR A 32 6.09 -17.08 5.82
C TYR A 32 5.12 -16.02 6.36
N PHE A 33 5.64 -14.96 6.98
CA PHE A 33 4.82 -13.86 7.49
C PHE A 33 3.98 -13.20 6.39
N LEU A 34 4.57 -12.88 5.25
CA LEU A 34 3.88 -12.22 4.14
C LEU A 34 3.04 -13.18 3.28
N SER A 35 3.29 -14.48 3.31
CA SER A 35 2.49 -15.46 2.53
C SER A 35 1.35 -16.10 3.35
N SER A 36 1.48 -16.17 4.67
CA SER A 36 0.56 -16.94 5.54
C SER A 36 -0.07 -16.15 6.68
N VAL A 37 0.57 -15.06 7.16
CA VAL A 37 0.07 -14.26 8.29
C VAL A 37 -0.60 -12.99 7.77
N CYS A 38 0.18 -12.02 7.30
CA CYS A 38 -0.30 -10.80 6.66
C CYS A 38 -0.32 -10.96 5.13
N ASN A 39 -1.06 -11.97 4.68
CA ASN A 39 -1.10 -12.37 3.27
C ASN A 39 -2.01 -11.48 2.41
N ASP A 40 -1.91 -11.66 1.09
CA ASP A 40 -2.67 -10.88 0.12
C ASP A 40 -4.19 -11.02 0.31
N GLU A 41 -4.70 -12.22 0.60
CA GLU A 41 -6.14 -12.45 0.85
C GLU A 41 -6.65 -11.72 2.09
N TRP A 42 -5.80 -11.53 3.10
CA TRP A 42 -6.10 -10.71 4.25
C TRP A 42 -6.01 -9.23 3.87
N ASN A 43 -4.91 -8.78 3.25
CA ASN A 43 -4.69 -7.37 2.96
C ASN A 43 -5.71 -6.79 1.98
N ILE A 44 -6.13 -7.54 0.95
CA ILE A 44 -7.11 -7.09 -0.05
C ILE A 44 -8.49 -6.77 0.56
N LYS A 45 -8.78 -7.25 1.78
CA LYS A 45 -10.04 -6.87 2.46
C LYS A 45 -10.06 -5.40 2.86
N GLN A 46 -8.91 -4.73 2.92
CA GLN A 46 -8.81 -3.30 3.21
C GLN A 46 -9.42 -2.48 2.09
N ASP A 47 -9.36 -2.97 0.85
CA ASP A 47 -9.97 -2.38 -0.34
C ASP A 47 -11.48 -2.17 -0.16
N ALA A 48 -12.13 -3.06 0.60
CA ALA A 48 -13.56 -2.99 0.91
C ALA A 48 -13.89 -2.05 2.09
N GLY A 49 -12.92 -1.28 2.59
CA GLY A 49 -13.10 -0.34 3.70
C GLY A 49 -13.03 -0.97 5.09
N ARG A 50 -12.43 -2.15 5.22
CA ARG A 50 -12.17 -2.77 6.53
C ARG A 50 -11.20 -1.91 7.33
N ILE A 51 -11.57 -1.62 8.59
CA ILE A 51 -10.72 -0.87 9.52
C ILE A 51 -9.43 -1.66 9.80
N THR A 52 -8.29 -0.99 9.71
CA THR A 52 -6.94 -1.54 9.94
C THR A 52 -6.81 -2.22 11.29
N LYS A 53 -7.33 -1.60 12.37
CA LYS A 53 -7.39 -2.19 13.70
C LYS A 53 -8.12 -3.54 13.73
N THR A 54 -9.26 -3.65 13.03
CA THR A 54 -9.99 -4.92 12.93
C THR A 54 -9.16 -5.98 12.22
N ALA A 55 -8.39 -5.59 11.20
CA ALA A 55 -7.50 -6.51 10.50
C ALA A 55 -6.39 -7.07 11.41
N GLU A 56 -5.84 -6.26 12.30
CA GLU A 56 -4.87 -6.69 13.32
C GLU A 56 -5.51 -7.66 14.34
N GLU A 57 -6.67 -7.29 14.88
CA GLU A 57 -7.43 -8.08 15.87
C GLU A 57 -7.83 -9.47 15.35
N GLU A 58 -8.01 -9.62 14.03
CA GLU A 58 -8.27 -10.91 13.40
C GLU A 58 -7.06 -11.87 13.38
N LEU A 59 -5.84 -11.35 13.30
CA LEU A 59 -4.62 -12.15 13.12
C LEU A 59 -3.90 -12.42 14.43
N ILE A 60 -3.84 -11.44 15.35
CA ILE A 60 -3.08 -11.57 16.60
C ILE A 60 -3.46 -12.84 17.39
N PRO A 61 -4.75 -13.21 17.57
CA PRO A 61 -5.09 -14.43 18.29
C PRO A 61 -4.69 -15.73 17.56
N LYS A 62 -4.56 -15.68 16.22
CA LYS A 62 -4.18 -16.83 15.38
C LYS A 62 -2.67 -17.01 15.31
N PHE A 63 -1.94 -15.89 15.41
CA PHE A 63 -0.50 -15.80 15.22
C PHE A 63 0.15 -14.95 16.32
N PRO A 64 0.01 -15.33 17.61
CA PRO A 64 0.48 -14.51 18.72
C PRO A 64 2.00 -14.26 18.68
N GLN A 65 2.77 -15.16 18.06
CA GLN A 65 4.21 -15.00 17.88
C GLN A 65 4.61 -13.86 16.92
N TYR A 66 3.68 -13.38 16.07
CA TYR A 66 3.91 -12.27 15.15
C TYR A 66 3.16 -10.99 15.56
N GLU A 67 2.68 -10.90 16.81
CA GLU A 67 1.85 -9.78 17.27
C GLU A 67 2.52 -8.42 17.02
N GLU A 68 3.81 -8.30 17.30
CA GLU A 68 4.56 -7.06 17.08
C GLU A 68 4.63 -6.70 15.59
N GLN A 69 4.93 -7.67 14.72
CA GLN A 69 5.04 -7.49 13.28
C GLN A 69 3.69 -7.17 12.63
N ILE A 70 2.60 -7.79 13.09
CA ILE A 70 1.24 -7.48 12.66
C ILE A 70 0.91 -6.01 12.94
N LYS A 71 1.19 -5.53 14.16
CA LYS A 71 0.94 -4.13 14.56
C LYS A 71 1.82 -3.12 13.82
N LEU A 72 2.93 -3.57 13.20
CA LEU A 72 3.76 -2.70 12.38
C LEU A 72 3.21 -2.50 10.96
N TYR A 73 2.31 -3.35 10.48
CA TYR A 73 1.92 -3.40 9.07
C TYR A 73 1.30 -2.07 8.58
N TYR A 74 0.13 -1.67 9.11
CA TYR A 74 -0.57 -0.48 8.62
C TYR A 74 0.10 0.85 9.00
N PRO A 75 0.62 1.04 10.22
CA PRO A 75 1.32 2.29 10.57
C PRO A 75 2.55 2.56 9.70
N ASN A 76 3.16 1.53 9.11
CA ASN A 76 4.31 1.66 8.22
C ASN A 76 3.96 1.44 6.74
N HIS A 77 2.68 1.46 6.36
CA HIS A 77 2.24 1.29 4.97
C HIS A 77 2.94 2.26 4.01
N ARG A 78 3.16 3.52 4.41
CA ARG A 78 3.92 4.52 3.63
C ARG A 78 5.35 4.07 3.33
N LYS A 79 6.01 3.38 4.27
CA LYS A 79 7.39 2.86 4.10
C LYS A 79 7.47 1.63 3.21
N MET A 80 6.34 1.02 2.87
CA MET A 80 6.24 -0.07 1.89
C MET A 80 6.24 0.45 0.45
N ILE A 81 6.19 1.77 0.24
CA ILE A 81 6.38 2.39 -1.07
C ILE A 81 7.89 2.60 -1.29
N LYS A 82 8.47 1.88 -2.24
CA LYS A 82 9.91 2.01 -2.53
C LYS A 82 10.23 3.19 -3.43
N LYS A 83 9.36 3.48 -4.38
CA LYS A 83 9.52 4.60 -5.31
C LYS A 83 8.18 5.03 -5.91
N VAL A 84 8.21 6.21 -6.51
CA VAL A 84 7.20 6.66 -7.47
C VAL A 84 7.68 6.39 -8.89
N PHE A 85 6.76 6.07 -9.78
CA PHE A 85 7.07 5.91 -11.22
C PHE A 85 7.05 7.28 -11.88
N ALA A 86 8.23 7.85 -12.12
CA ALA A 86 8.38 9.19 -12.68
C ALA A 86 7.74 9.29 -14.08
N GLU A 87 7.87 8.23 -14.88
CA GLU A 87 7.32 8.14 -16.23
C GLU A 87 5.79 8.27 -16.23
N SER A 88 5.12 7.70 -15.22
CA SER A 88 3.67 7.84 -15.06
C SER A 88 3.25 9.27 -14.69
N ILE A 89 4.06 9.95 -13.88
CA ILE A 89 3.84 11.34 -13.50
C ILE A 89 4.03 12.25 -14.71
N ASP A 90 5.05 12.02 -15.53
CA ASP A 90 5.29 12.77 -16.76
C ASP A 90 4.11 12.65 -17.73
N VAL A 91 3.57 11.43 -17.90
CA VAL A 91 2.36 11.21 -18.70
C VAL A 91 1.15 11.96 -18.11
N LEU A 92 0.95 11.92 -16.79
CA LEU A 92 -0.13 12.67 -16.14
C LEU A 92 -0.01 14.18 -16.42
N HIS A 93 1.20 14.73 -16.32
CA HIS A 93 1.45 16.15 -16.61
C HIS A 93 1.17 16.49 -18.08
N GLU A 94 1.66 15.69 -19.03
CA GLU A 94 1.42 15.90 -20.46
C GLU A 94 -0.09 15.90 -20.78
N LEU A 95 -0.85 15.00 -20.16
CA LEU A 95 -2.31 14.93 -20.35
C LEU A 95 -3.02 16.15 -19.73
N LYS A 96 -2.57 16.62 -18.57
CA LYS A 96 -3.09 17.85 -17.93
C LYS A 96 -2.79 19.08 -18.79
N GLU A 97 -1.58 19.22 -19.33
CA GLU A 97 -1.20 20.32 -20.25
C GLU A 97 -2.06 20.36 -21.52
N LYS A 98 -2.45 19.19 -22.03
CA LYS A 98 -3.38 19.04 -23.16
C LYS A 98 -4.85 19.26 -22.79
N ASN A 99 -5.15 19.71 -21.56
CA ASN A 99 -6.49 19.92 -21.02
C ASN A 99 -7.37 18.65 -21.02
N TYR A 100 -6.77 17.46 -20.92
CA TYR A 100 -7.54 16.24 -20.69
C TYR A 100 -7.89 16.08 -19.21
N SER A 101 -9.15 15.74 -18.92
CA SER A 101 -9.56 15.45 -17.55
C SER A 101 -8.94 14.13 -17.10
N SER A 102 -8.19 14.16 -16.01
CA SER A 102 -7.53 13.00 -15.42
C SER A 102 -8.09 12.75 -14.02
N TYR A 103 -8.42 11.50 -13.73
CA TYR A 103 -9.05 11.09 -12.48
C TYR A 103 -8.29 9.90 -11.88
N VAL A 104 -8.41 9.71 -10.58
CA VAL A 104 -7.92 8.52 -9.88
C VAL A 104 -9.11 7.63 -9.53
N LEU A 105 -8.97 6.32 -9.76
CA LEU A 105 -9.82 5.28 -9.19
C LEU A 105 -8.91 4.18 -8.68
N SER A 106 -8.84 4.04 -7.36
CA SER A 106 -8.00 3.03 -6.71
C SER A 106 -8.73 2.46 -5.51
N ASN A 107 -8.46 1.18 -5.24
CA ASN A 107 -8.95 0.47 -4.07
C ASN A 107 -8.14 0.77 -2.80
N TRP A 108 -7.35 1.85 -2.80
CA TRP A 108 -6.48 2.21 -1.69
C TRP A 108 -7.27 2.44 -0.39
N SER A 109 -6.84 1.81 0.70
CA SER A 109 -7.50 1.95 2.01
C SER A 109 -7.49 3.40 2.50
N ALA A 110 -8.67 3.92 2.85
CA ALA A 110 -8.84 5.30 3.30
C ALA A 110 -7.94 5.67 4.49
N GLU A 111 -7.75 4.76 5.45
CA GLU A 111 -6.90 5.01 6.62
C GLU A 111 -5.42 5.18 6.24
N THR A 112 -4.93 4.42 5.26
CA THR A 112 -3.54 4.53 4.76
C THR A 112 -3.36 5.62 3.71
N PHE A 113 -4.46 6.19 3.21
CA PHE A 113 -4.45 7.30 2.24
C PHE A 113 -4.29 8.66 2.91
N VAL A 114 -4.57 8.78 4.21
CA VAL A 114 -4.41 10.02 4.96
C VAL A 114 -2.98 10.56 4.80
N GLY A 115 -2.85 11.83 4.38
CA GLY A 115 -1.57 12.50 4.16
C GLY A 115 -0.87 12.20 2.82
N MET A 116 -1.42 11.32 1.96
CA MET A 116 -0.83 11.03 0.64
C MET A 116 -0.63 12.28 -0.22
N THR A 117 -1.60 13.19 -0.24
CA THR A 117 -1.53 14.42 -1.07
C THR A 117 -0.52 15.44 -0.54
N ASP A 118 -0.21 15.38 0.75
CA ASP A 118 0.81 16.23 1.36
C ASP A 118 2.21 15.70 1.01
N ASP A 119 2.39 14.38 1.06
CA ASP A 119 3.65 13.70 0.73
C ASP A 119 3.93 13.66 -0.79
N TYR A 120 2.88 13.58 -1.61
CA TYR A 120 2.95 13.38 -3.06
C TYR A 120 2.06 14.39 -3.81
N PRO A 121 2.54 15.63 -4.01
CA PRO A 121 1.72 16.73 -4.57
C PRO A 121 1.26 16.57 -6.03
N PHE A 122 1.67 15.51 -6.72
CA PHE A 122 1.22 15.24 -8.09
C PHE A 122 -0.19 14.59 -8.14
N LEU A 123 -0.61 13.99 -7.03
CA LEU A 123 -1.97 13.47 -6.81
C LEU A 123 -2.99 14.62 -6.80
#